data_AF-A0A947CHX1-F1
#
_entry.id   AF-A0A947CHX1-F1
#
_cell.length_a   1.000
_cell.length_b   1.000
_cell.length_c   1.000
_cell.angle_alpha   90.00
_cell.angle_beta   90.00
_cell.angle_gamma   90.00
#
_symmetry.space_group_name_H-M   'P 1'
#
loop_
_entity.id
_entity.type
_entity.pdbx_description
1 polymer ?
#
loop_
_entity_poly.entity_id
_entity_poly.type
_entity_poly.pdbx_seq_one_letter_code
_entity_poly.pdbx_strand_id
1 'polypeptide(L)'
;MNPLPNVITTARRQPRLLGLAVIVVATLGGVAVTPAPALSPEPQDAFSQGEALLAEAREHLAAQRWASAERAYAEALRFMPGNLEAIEGQREALRMLNQASSIQDVDQETAVLRERARVEFDNAMNRARELLAQNDFNGAMQVALTGQIQLRQNERLFRESEFASRMRQSEGLLTEVDHAREVERLRAEQQQRIEAAERQRAAQEAEASKMKDEIRERLKRVRQLQQAQKYEEALQIIDEILFFDDLEPTALMLKDLLETLAIYSRFSDIQRAKEMNLAADRLEGQSRMIMPRPNRSGPGPRGVSDLMVYPEDWPGLSIMRTGEIGFAESPADRAVSQVLNTRTVAPDFSGNTFEQVVNFMESVTGVKFYVDWKALDIIGVTRDEEVSLQLDEVTSSTVLDRVLEQLGDDIDRPQWAIRDGILTISSDEALRKYVTSVVYDIRDLLFEVPYYGNAPDLDLDSALSQSGNQGGG
;
A
#
# COMPACT_ATOMS: atom_id res chain seq x y z
N MET A 1 -0.05 -52.16 28.36
CA MET A 1 1.04 -53.16 28.50
C MET A 1 2.21 -52.48 29.20
N ASN A 2 2.40 -52.82 30.47
CA ASN A 2 3.65 -52.63 31.20
C ASN A 2 4.73 -53.53 30.61
N PRO A 3 6.01 -53.25 30.91
CA PRO A 3 6.68 -54.22 31.77
C PRO A 3 7.52 -53.59 32.91
N LEU A 4 7.28 -54.14 34.10
CA LEU A 4 8.17 -54.25 35.28
C LEU A 4 9.27 -55.33 35.02
N PRO A 5 10.09 -55.83 35.99
CA PRO A 5 10.55 -55.33 37.32
C PRO A 5 12.07 -55.57 37.62
N ASN A 6 12.57 -55.08 38.76
CA ASN A 6 13.40 -55.81 39.76
C ASN A 6 13.61 -54.90 41.00
N VAL A 7 12.94 -55.12 42.17
CA VAL A 7 13.31 -55.96 43.35
C VAL A 7 14.74 -55.66 43.87
N ILE A 8 14.95 -55.14 45.09
CA ILE A 8 15.20 -55.84 46.38
C ILE A 8 15.17 -54.76 47.51
N THR A 9 14.24 -54.78 48.49
CA THR A 9 14.29 -55.39 49.87
C THR A 9 15.13 -54.62 50.93
N THR A 10 14.44 -54.05 51.95
CA THR A 10 14.63 -54.20 53.43
C THR A 10 13.85 -53.08 54.16
N ALA A 11 12.70 -53.37 54.78
CA ALA A 11 12.49 -53.76 56.19
C ALA A 11 12.54 -52.57 57.19
N ARG A 12 11.36 -52.08 57.67
CA ARG A 12 10.73 -52.33 59.01
C ARG A 12 11.34 -51.39 60.11
N ARG A 13 10.64 -50.62 60.97
CA ARG A 13 9.36 -50.78 61.71
C ARG A 13 8.88 -49.43 62.31
N GLN A 14 7.56 -49.25 62.34
CA GLN A 14 6.74 -48.82 63.50
C GLN A 14 5.55 -49.83 63.56
N PRO A 15 4.69 -49.98 64.61
CA PRO A 15 4.24 -48.96 65.58
C PRO A 15 3.87 -49.43 67.03
N ARG A 16 3.54 -48.43 67.88
CA ARG A 16 2.50 -48.30 68.94
C ARG A 16 2.11 -49.44 69.93
N LEU A 17 1.99 -48.97 71.19
CA LEU A 17 0.90 -49.09 72.20
C LEU A 17 0.97 -50.12 73.36
N LEU A 18 0.55 -49.59 74.53
CA LEU A 18 -0.08 -50.19 75.73
C LEU A 18 0.77 -50.89 76.81
N GLY A 19 0.50 -50.54 78.08
CA GLY A 19 0.92 -51.35 79.23
C GLY A 19 0.95 -50.62 80.58
N LEU A 20 -0.20 -50.57 81.25
CA LEU A 20 -0.44 -50.15 82.62
C LEU A 20 0.06 -51.23 83.61
N ALA A 21 0.73 -50.88 84.72
CA ALA A 21 0.89 -51.79 85.87
C ALA A 21 1.18 -51.05 87.18
N VAL A 22 0.22 -51.16 88.09
CA VAL A 22 0.26 -50.86 89.53
C VAL A 22 0.95 -52.02 90.27
N ILE A 23 1.83 -51.73 91.24
CA ILE A 23 2.23 -52.70 92.27
C ILE A 23 2.20 -52.02 93.65
N VAL A 24 1.37 -52.58 94.52
CA VAL A 24 1.27 -52.41 95.98
C VAL A 24 1.89 -53.66 96.62
N VAL A 25 2.70 -53.52 97.69
CA VAL A 25 2.93 -54.44 98.84
C VAL A 25 3.90 -53.69 99.79
N ALA A 26 3.55 -53.18 100.97
CA ALA A 26 3.12 -53.78 102.24
C ALA A 26 4.27 -54.38 103.11
N THR A 27 4.68 -53.59 104.11
CA THR A 27 4.95 -53.88 105.54
C THR A 27 5.83 -55.07 105.98
N LEU A 28 6.75 -54.77 106.91
CA LEU A 28 7.01 -55.40 108.24
C LEU A 28 8.19 -54.60 108.84
N GLY A 29 8.14 -53.99 110.03
CA GLY A 29 7.84 -54.58 111.33
C GLY A 29 9.13 -54.55 112.16
N GLY A 30 9.38 -53.47 112.92
CA GLY A 30 10.55 -53.30 113.78
C GLY A 30 10.14 -52.72 115.14
N VAL A 31 10.41 -53.50 116.18
CA VAL A 31 9.83 -53.45 117.53
C VAL A 31 10.52 -52.42 118.44
N ALA A 32 9.71 -51.95 119.40
CA ALA A 32 9.98 -51.01 120.47
C ALA A 32 11.31 -51.17 121.24
N VAL A 33 11.87 -50.02 121.61
CA VAL A 33 12.57 -49.83 122.88
C VAL A 33 12.14 -48.47 123.46
N THR A 34 11.33 -48.50 124.51
CA THR A 34 11.12 -47.40 125.46
C THR A 34 12.04 -47.61 126.67
N PRO A 35 12.77 -46.57 127.07
CA PRO A 35 12.72 -46.09 128.46
C PRO A 35 12.65 -44.56 128.40
N ALA A 36 11.74 -43.82 129.01
CA ALA A 36 11.33 -43.72 130.40
C ALA A 36 10.65 -42.32 130.47
N PRO A 37 9.66 -42.06 131.34
CA PRO A 37 9.01 -40.77 131.38
C PRO A 37 9.96 -39.74 132.01
N ALA A 38 10.42 -38.76 131.24
CA ALA A 38 11.03 -37.58 131.82
C ALA A 38 9.93 -36.77 132.51
N LEU A 39 10.18 -36.48 133.78
CA LEU A 39 9.30 -35.78 134.70
C LEU A 39 8.60 -34.58 134.03
N SER A 40 7.29 -34.49 134.25
CA SER A 40 6.54 -33.25 134.13
C SER A 40 7.32 -32.14 134.86
N PRO A 41 7.69 -31.02 134.21
CA PRO A 41 8.10 -29.85 134.96
C PRO A 41 6.92 -29.46 135.84
N GLU A 42 7.20 -29.14 137.10
CA GLU A 42 6.21 -28.58 138.00
C GLU A 42 5.47 -27.41 137.29
N PRO A 43 4.17 -27.18 137.57
CA PRO A 43 3.34 -26.22 136.84
C PRO A 43 3.86 -24.75 136.84
N GLN A 44 4.98 -24.47 137.48
CA GLN A 44 5.64 -23.15 137.52
C GLN A 44 6.76 -23.00 136.46
N ASP A 45 7.42 -24.08 136.01
CA ASP A 45 8.55 -24.01 135.05
C ASP A 45 8.11 -24.01 133.57
N ALA A 46 6.98 -24.64 133.25
CA ALA A 46 6.42 -24.61 131.88
C ALA A 46 5.88 -23.23 131.51
N PHE A 47 5.43 -22.45 132.50
CA PHE A 47 4.88 -21.12 132.30
C PHE A 47 5.97 -20.08 131.99
N SER A 48 7.12 -20.12 132.68
CA SER A 48 8.24 -19.20 132.45
C SER A 48 8.89 -19.40 131.08
N GLN A 49 8.99 -20.64 130.59
CA GLN A 49 9.44 -20.95 129.24
C GLN A 49 8.46 -20.45 128.18
N GLY A 50 7.15 -20.57 128.44
CA GLY A 50 6.11 -19.99 127.60
C GLY A 50 6.18 -18.46 127.52
N GLU A 51 6.45 -17.76 128.63
CA GLU A 51 6.61 -16.31 128.65
C GLU A 51 7.85 -15.82 127.89
N ALA A 52 8.97 -16.55 127.97
CA ALA A 52 10.18 -16.23 127.20
C ALA A 52 9.93 -16.31 125.69
N LEU A 53 9.22 -17.36 125.24
CA LEU A 53 8.82 -17.53 123.84
C LEU A 53 7.82 -16.46 123.39
N LEU A 54 6.95 -15.97 124.28
CA LEU A 54 6.07 -14.84 123.97
C LEU A 54 6.86 -13.54 123.78
N ALA A 55 7.88 -13.29 124.61
CA ALA A 55 8.74 -12.11 124.46
C ALA A 55 9.50 -12.15 123.13
N GLU A 56 10.05 -13.31 122.75
CA GLU A 56 10.69 -13.53 121.45
C GLU A 56 9.71 -13.37 120.28
N ALA A 57 8.48 -13.88 120.43
CA ALA A 57 7.42 -13.73 119.44
C ALA A 57 7.02 -12.25 119.22
N ARG A 58 6.94 -11.45 120.30
CA ARG A 58 6.71 -10.00 120.21
C ARG A 58 7.86 -9.28 119.53
N GLU A 59 9.11 -9.65 119.82
CA GLU A 59 10.29 -9.07 119.15
C GLU A 59 10.28 -9.37 117.64
N HIS A 60 9.96 -10.60 117.25
CA HIS A 60 9.81 -10.98 115.85
C HIS A 60 8.66 -10.26 115.15
N LEU A 61 7.55 -10.03 115.85
CA LEU A 61 6.41 -9.27 115.32
C LEU A 61 6.78 -7.78 115.14
N ALA A 62 7.49 -7.19 116.10
CA ALA A 62 8.01 -5.81 116.01
C ALA A 62 9.07 -5.65 114.90
N ALA A 63 9.87 -6.68 114.64
CA ALA A 63 10.87 -6.71 113.57
C ALA A 63 10.29 -7.03 112.17
N GLN A 64 8.95 -7.08 112.01
CA GLN A 64 8.23 -7.44 110.78
C GLN A 64 8.60 -8.82 110.21
N ARG A 65 9.11 -9.73 111.05
CA ARG A 65 9.46 -11.11 110.67
C ARG A 65 8.29 -12.03 110.95
N TRP A 66 7.21 -11.85 110.18
CA TRP A 66 5.91 -12.52 110.38
C TRP A 66 6.00 -14.05 110.44
N ALA A 67 6.87 -14.65 109.62
CA ALA A 67 7.10 -16.11 109.60
C ALA A 67 7.78 -16.64 110.87
N SER A 68 8.70 -15.86 111.44
CA SER A 68 9.40 -16.20 112.68
C SER A 68 8.50 -15.97 113.89
N ALA A 69 7.72 -14.89 113.87
CA ALA A 69 6.74 -14.55 114.90
C ALA A 69 5.64 -15.60 115.02
N GLU A 70 5.10 -16.10 113.89
CA GLU A 70 4.07 -17.15 113.88
C GLU A 70 4.57 -18.43 114.55
N ARG A 71 5.78 -18.88 114.22
CA ARG A 71 6.39 -20.09 114.81
C ARG A 71 6.60 -19.93 116.31
N ALA A 72 7.11 -18.78 116.76
CA ALA A 72 7.33 -18.50 118.18
C ALA A 72 6.01 -18.44 118.97
N TYR A 73 4.94 -17.84 118.42
CA TYR A 73 3.61 -17.87 119.04
C TYR A 73 3.00 -19.29 119.06
N ALA A 74 3.18 -20.07 117.99
CA ALA A 74 2.72 -21.46 117.91
C ALA A 74 3.42 -22.37 118.93
N GLU A 75 4.73 -22.16 119.15
CA GLU A 75 5.51 -22.86 120.19
C GLU A 75 5.11 -22.40 121.60
N ALA A 76 4.91 -21.10 121.83
CA ALA A 76 4.41 -20.58 123.10
C ALA A 76 3.04 -21.16 123.49
N LEU A 77 2.15 -21.38 122.51
CA LEU A 77 0.82 -21.99 122.72
C LEU A 77 0.86 -23.48 123.13
N ARG A 78 1.98 -24.19 122.85
CA ARG A 78 2.16 -25.58 123.30
C ARG A 78 2.42 -25.66 124.81
N PHE A 79 3.10 -24.65 125.37
CA PHE A 79 3.40 -24.58 126.80
C PHE A 79 2.29 -23.87 127.60
N MET A 80 1.57 -22.93 126.98
CA MET A 80 0.45 -22.20 127.59
C MET A 80 -0.85 -22.34 126.77
N PRO A 81 -1.53 -23.50 126.85
CA PRO A 81 -2.77 -23.73 126.13
C PRO A 81 -3.89 -22.82 126.68
N GLY A 82 -4.29 -21.80 125.90
CA GLY A 82 -5.36 -20.86 126.25
C GLY A 82 -4.92 -19.42 126.52
N ASN A 83 -3.63 -19.10 126.38
CA ASN A 83 -3.16 -17.71 126.49
C ASN A 83 -3.71 -16.86 125.32
N LEU A 84 -4.55 -15.88 125.63
CA LEU A 84 -5.23 -15.02 124.65
C LEU A 84 -4.24 -14.23 123.78
N GLU A 85 -3.15 -13.76 124.37
CA GLU A 85 -2.17 -12.96 123.66
C GLU A 85 -1.41 -13.76 122.61
N ALA A 86 -1.05 -15.00 122.94
CA ALA A 86 -0.38 -15.88 122.00
C ALA A 86 -1.28 -16.26 120.82
N ILE A 87 -2.59 -16.46 121.06
CA ILE A 87 -3.59 -16.74 120.01
C ILE A 87 -3.79 -15.53 119.08
N GLU A 88 -3.90 -14.33 119.66
CA GLU A 88 -4.09 -13.09 118.89
C GLU A 88 -2.83 -12.73 118.10
N GLY A 89 -1.65 -12.81 118.72
CA GLY A 89 -0.36 -12.60 118.07
C GLY A 89 -0.10 -13.60 116.94
N GLN A 90 -0.47 -14.88 117.11
CA GLN A 90 -0.37 -15.87 116.03
C GLN A 90 -1.31 -15.53 114.85
N ARG A 91 -2.56 -15.16 115.13
CA ARG A 91 -3.52 -14.77 114.08
C ARG A 91 -3.09 -13.51 113.33
N GLU A 92 -2.52 -12.55 114.04
CA GLU A 92 -1.98 -11.32 113.46
C GLU A 92 -0.78 -11.62 112.56
N ALA A 93 0.18 -12.43 113.04
CA ALA A 93 1.31 -12.89 112.25
C ALA A 93 0.86 -13.67 110.99
N LEU A 94 -0.15 -14.54 111.10
CA LEU A 94 -0.75 -15.27 109.96
C LEU A 94 -1.41 -14.33 108.94
N ARG A 95 -2.13 -13.29 109.38
CA ARG A 95 -2.75 -12.30 108.48
C ARG A 95 -1.69 -11.51 107.71
N MET A 96 -0.64 -11.06 108.40
CA MET A 96 0.46 -10.31 107.78
C MET A 96 1.28 -11.20 106.83
N LEU A 97 1.49 -12.48 107.18
CA LEU A 97 2.16 -13.45 106.31
C LEU A 97 1.36 -13.71 105.02
N ASN A 98 0.04 -13.87 105.12
CA ASN A 98 -0.84 -14.07 103.95
C ASN A 98 -0.92 -12.84 103.04
N GLN A 99 -0.81 -11.62 103.59
CA GLN A 99 -0.73 -10.39 102.78
C GLN A 99 0.65 -10.18 102.17
N ALA A 100 1.75 -10.49 102.89
CA ALA A 100 3.10 -10.35 102.37
C ALA A 100 3.43 -11.40 101.29
N SER A 101 2.95 -12.64 101.45
CA SER A 101 3.07 -13.69 100.44
C SER A 101 2.29 -13.38 99.17
N SER A 102 1.04 -12.88 99.29
CA SER A 102 0.27 -12.49 98.10
C SER A 102 0.87 -11.31 97.34
N ILE A 103 1.51 -10.35 98.03
CA ILE A 103 2.25 -9.25 97.38
C ILE A 103 3.52 -9.77 96.69
N GLN A 104 4.29 -10.66 97.33
CA GLN A 104 5.49 -11.25 96.73
C GLN A 104 5.17 -12.15 95.54
N ASP A 105 4.09 -12.92 95.59
CA ASP A 105 3.66 -13.78 94.49
C ASP A 105 3.19 -12.95 93.29
N VAL A 106 2.46 -11.85 93.51
CA VAL A 106 2.05 -10.91 92.45
C VAL A 106 3.25 -10.15 91.87
N ASP A 107 4.23 -9.78 92.69
CA ASP A 107 5.48 -9.16 92.21
C ASP A 107 6.32 -10.13 91.38
N GLN A 108 6.38 -11.41 91.76
CA GLN A 108 7.05 -12.45 90.96
C GLN A 108 6.29 -12.74 89.66
N GLU A 109 4.97 -12.85 89.70
CA GLU A 109 4.14 -13.09 88.52
C GLU A 109 4.22 -11.93 87.52
N THR A 110 4.14 -10.68 88.00
CA THR A 110 4.31 -9.48 87.16
C THR A 110 5.74 -9.35 86.61
N ALA A 111 6.77 -9.77 87.36
CA ALA A 111 8.14 -9.82 86.86
C ALA A 111 8.30 -10.86 85.72
N VAL A 112 7.69 -12.04 85.85
CA VAL A 112 7.71 -13.08 84.80
C VAL A 112 6.97 -12.61 83.54
N LEU A 113 5.80 -11.97 83.70
CA LEU A 113 5.04 -11.41 82.57
C LEU A 113 5.80 -10.30 81.85
N ARG A 114 6.48 -9.43 82.61
CA ARG A 114 7.35 -8.37 82.05
C ARG A 114 8.49 -8.97 81.25
N GLU A 115 9.19 -9.97 81.79
CA GLU A 115 10.31 -10.61 81.11
C GLU A 115 9.86 -11.35 79.84
N ARG A 116 8.69 -11.98 79.87
CA ARG A 116 8.08 -12.59 78.68
C ARG A 116 7.78 -11.54 77.61
N ALA A 117 7.09 -10.46 77.97
CA ALA A 117 6.76 -9.38 77.03
C ALA A 117 8.02 -8.71 76.44
N ARG A 118 9.09 -8.63 77.25
CA ARG A 118 10.41 -8.16 76.82
C ARG A 118 10.99 -9.05 75.72
N VAL A 119 11.08 -10.35 75.98
CA VAL A 119 11.63 -11.33 75.05
C VAL A 119 10.80 -11.41 73.77
N GLU A 120 9.47 -11.37 73.87
CA GLU A 120 8.58 -11.37 72.71
C GLU A 120 8.79 -10.13 71.83
N PHE A 121 8.94 -8.94 72.44
CA PHE A 121 9.28 -7.72 71.70
C PHE A 121 10.66 -7.81 71.06
N ASP A 122 11.68 -8.21 71.81
CA ASP A 122 13.06 -8.31 71.31
C ASP A 122 13.16 -9.32 70.14
N ASN A 123 12.45 -10.45 70.24
CA ASN A 123 12.33 -11.41 69.15
C ASN A 123 11.62 -10.83 67.92
N ALA A 124 10.53 -10.08 68.10
CA ALA A 124 9.85 -9.41 67.00
C ALA A 124 10.75 -8.38 66.32
N MET A 125 11.49 -7.56 67.09
CA MET A 125 12.42 -6.57 66.54
C MET A 125 13.58 -7.22 65.78
N ASN A 126 14.16 -8.31 66.31
CA ASN A 126 15.22 -9.04 65.63
C ASN A 126 14.71 -9.67 64.33
N ARG A 127 13.50 -10.25 64.35
CA ARG A 127 12.91 -10.84 63.15
C ARG A 127 12.58 -9.79 62.09
N ALA A 128 12.10 -8.62 62.48
CA ALA A 128 11.89 -7.51 61.57
C ALA A 128 13.20 -7.01 60.92
N ARG A 129 14.30 -6.96 61.68
CA ARG A 129 15.63 -6.63 61.14
C ARG A 129 16.15 -7.69 60.16
N GLU A 130 15.93 -8.98 60.44
CA GLU A 130 16.28 -10.05 59.50
C GLU A 130 15.52 -9.93 58.19
N LEU A 131 14.22 -9.62 58.25
CA LEU A 131 13.38 -9.44 57.06
C LEU A 131 13.79 -8.19 56.27
N LEU A 132 14.17 -7.11 56.95
CA LEU A 132 14.76 -5.93 56.32
C LEU A 132 16.06 -6.29 55.58
N ALA A 133 16.95 -7.09 56.20
CA ALA A 133 18.17 -7.56 55.56
C ALA A 133 17.92 -8.48 54.35
N GLN A 134 16.75 -9.13 54.29
CA GLN A 134 16.30 -9.96 53.16
C GLN A 134 15.55 -9.16 52.08
N ASN A 135 15.45 -7.83 52.20
CA ASN A 135 14.62 -6.95 51.36
C ASN A 135 13.11 -7.25 51.41
N ASP A 136 12.63 -8.00 52.40
CA ASP A 136 11.20 -8.18 52.66
C ASP A 136 10.69 -7.04 53.55
N PHE A 137 10.50 -5.87 52.94
CA PHE A 137 10.06 -4.67 53.64
C PHE A 137 8.64 -4.80 54.20
N ASN A 138 7.75 -5.52 53.51
CA ASN A 138 6.37 -5.71 53.96
C ASN A 138 6.32 -6.64 55.18
N GLY A 139 7.05 -7.76 55.15
CA GLY A 139 7.18 -8.65 56.29
C GLY A 139 7.84 -7.97 57.49
N ALA A 140 8.93 -7.22 57.27
CA ALA A 140 9.61 -6.46 58.31
C ALA A 140 8.69 -5.45 59.01
N MET A 141 7.92 -4.69 58.23
CA MET A 141 6.93 -3.72 58.72
C MET A 141 5.84 -4.41 59.56
N GLN A 142 5.25 -5.49 59.06
CA GLN A 142 4.20 -6.22 59.76
C GLN A 142 4.66 -6.78 61.11
N VAL A 143 5.84 -7.38 61.15
CA VAL A 143 6.41 -7.97 62.38
C VAL A 143 6.78 -6.88 63.38
N ALA A 144 7.39 -5.77 62.92
CA ALA A 144 7.71 -4.63 63.79
C ALA A 144 6.46 -3.98 64.39
N LEU A 145 5.40 -3.78 63.58
CA LEU A 145 4.13 -3.23 64.03
C LEU A 145 3.43 -4.16 65.04
N THR A 146 3.48 -5.47 64.79
CA THR A 146 2.92 -6.47 65.71
C THR A 146 3.63 -6.42 67.06
N GLY A 147 4.97 -6.37 67.07
CA GLY A 147 5.75 -6.21 68.30
C GLY A 147 5.43 -4.90 69.05
N GLN A 148 5.24 -3.80 68.33
CA GLN A 148 4.84 -2.51 68.89
C GLN A 148 3.44 -2.54 69.53
N ILE A 149 2.48 -3.21 68.88
CA ILE A 149 1.13 -3.40 69.42
C ILE A 149 1.17 -4.25 70.70
N GLN A 150 1.92 -5.35 70.72
CA GLN A 150 2.10 -6.20 71.89
C GLN A 150 2.77 -5.47 73.06
N LEU A 151 3.73 -4.58 72.77
CA LEU A 151 4.36 -3.73 73.78
C LEU A 151 3.36 -2.74 74.39
N ARG A 152 2.54 -2.07 73.55
CA ARG A 152 1.49 -1.14 74.01
C ARG A 152 0.42 -1.81 74.87
N GLN A 153 0.02 -3.05 74.53
CA GLN A 153 -0.95 -3.80 75.33
C GLN A 153 -0.44 -4.10 76.75
N ASN A 154 0.89 -4.23 76.89
CA ASN A 154 1.57 -4.55 78.15
C ASN A 154 2.18 -3.33 78.86
N GLU A 155 1.78 -2.10 78.49
CA GLU A 155 2.35 -0.85 79.00
C GLU A 155 2.44 -0.79 80.55
N ARG A 156 1.39 -1.25 81.23
CA ARG A 156 1.30 -1.24 82.70
C ARG A 156 2.34 -2.12 83.41
N LEU A 157 2.97 -3.06 82.68
CA LEU A 157 3.98 -3.97 83.23
C LEU A 157 5.39 -3.36 83.23
N PHE A 158 5.64 -2.31 82.46
CA PHE A 158 6.97 -1.72 82.26
C PHE A 158 7.16 -0.43 83.08
N ARG A 159 8.43 -0.07 83.31
CA ARG A 159 8.79 1.28 83.79
C ARG A 159 8.67 2.26 82.62
N GLU A 160 8.21 3.48 82.92
CA GLU A 160 7.98 4.54 81.91
C GLU A 160 9.20 4.79 81.01
N SER A 161 10.39 4.83 81.58
CA SER A 161 11.65 5.03 80.83
C SER A 161 12.01 3.86 79.90
N GLU A 162 11.73 2.62 80.32
CA GLU A 162 11.99 1.42 79.53
C GLU A 162 11.02 1.31 78.35
N PHE A 163 9.74 1.52 78.62
CA PHE A 163 8.70 1.56 77.58
C PHE A 163 9.01 2.62 76.52
N ALA A 164 9.31 3.85 76.94
CA ALA A 164 9.66 4.94 76.03
C ALA A 164 10.93 4.65 75.20
N SER A 165 11.91 3.93 75.76
CA SER A 165 13.10 3.52 75.02
C SER A 165 12.77 2.49 73.94
N ARG A 166 11.97 1.47 74.28
CA ARG A 166 11.57 0.40 73.36
C ARG A 166 10.65 0.91 72.26
N MET A 167 9.75 1.81 72.61
CA MET A 167 8.88 2.49 71.65
C MET A 167 9.70 3.24 70.60
N ARG A 168 10.67 4.06 71.04
CA ARG A 168 11.59 4.77 70.13
C ARG A 168 12.41 3.81 69.26
N GLN A 169 12.84 2.67 69.78
CA GLN A 169 13.53 1.65 68.99
C GLN A 169 12.63 1.09 67.89
N SER A 170 11.37 0.78 68.20
CA SER A 170 10.41 0.29 67.20
C SER A 170 10.12 1.33 66.13
N GLU A 171 9.91 2.59 66.52
CA GLU A 171 9.66 3.70 65.60
C GLU A 171 10.87 3.93 64.68
N GLY A 172 12.09 3.92 65.23
CA GLY A 172 13.32 3.99 64.45
C GLY A 172 13.42 2.87 63.40
N LEU A 173 13.12 1.63 63.79
CA LEU A 173 13.12 0.50 62.85
C LEU A 173 12.05 0.64 61.75
N LEU A 174 10.84 1.08 62.10
CA LEU A 174 9.77 1.31 61.12
C LEU A 174 10.17 2.40 60.11
N THR A 175 10.77 3.51 60.57
CA THR A 175 11.29 4.56 59.69
C THR A 175 12.41 4.06 58.78
N GLU A 176 13.28 3.19 59.28
CA GLU A 176 14.36 2.57 58.49
C GLU A 176 13.78 1.67 57.38
N VAL A 177 12.77 0.85 57.69
CA VAL A 177 12.06 0.01 56.71
C VAL A 177 11.41 0.87 55.61
N ASP A 178 10.73 1.95 55.99
CA ASP A 178 10.08 2.86 55.04
C ASP A 178 11.10 3.55 54.12
N HIS A 179 12.21 4.04 54.68
CA HIS A 179 13.30 4.64 53.89
C HIS A 179 13.92 3.63 52.93
N ALA A 180 14.19 2.41 53.37
CA ALA A 180 14.77 1.36 52.52
C ALA A 180 13.83 0.99 51.37
N ARG A 181 12.53 0.84 51.65
CA ARG A 181 11.49 0.57 50.64
C ARG A 181 11.38 1.70 49.61
N GLU A 182 11.42 2.95 50.05
CA GLU A 182 11.36 4.12 49.17
C GLU A 182 12.58 4.18 48.24
N VAL A 183 13.78 3.94 48.77
CA VAL A 183 15.01 3.88 47.96
C VAL A 183 14.94 2.79 46.89
N GLU A 184 14.48 1.60 47.23
CA GLU A 184 14.32 0.51 46.24
C GLU A 184 13.25 0.82 45.18
N ARG A 185 12.13 1.43 45.57
CA ARG A 185 11.12 1.90 44.61
C ARG A 185 11.72 2.92 43.63
N LEU A 186 12.44 3.91 44.14
CA LEU A 186 13.08 4.94 43.32
C LEU A 186 14.15 4.34 42.38
N ARG A 187 14.93 3.36 42.86
CA ARG A 187 15.89 2.62 42.02
C ARG A 187 15.19 1.85 40.92
N ALA A 188 14.12 1.12 41.23
CA ALA A 188 13.33 0.38 40.24
C ALA A 188 12.72 1.31 39.18
N GLU A 189 12.17 2.45 39.60
CA GLU A 189 11.64 3.47 38.68
C GLU A 189 12.74 4.07 37.79
N GLN A 190 13.92 4.38 38.35
CA GLN A 190 15.05 4.86 37.55
C GLN A 190 15.53 3.82 36.54
N GLN A 191 15.65 2.55 36.97
CA GLN A 191 16.05 1.46 36.09
C GLN A 191 15.05 1.29 34.93
N GLN A 192 13.75 1.32 35.21
CA GLN A 192 12.72 1.28 34.17
C GLN A 192 12.81 2.47 33.21
N ARG A 193 13.10 3.68 33.70
CA ARG A 193 13.31 4.86 32.85
C ARG A 193 14.54 4.70 31.96
N ILE A 194 15.64 4.18 32.49
CA ILE A 194 16.87 3.93 31.72
C ILE A 194 16.59 2.87 30.64
N GLU A 195 16.00 1.74 31.00
CA GLU A 195 15.66 0.69 30.04
C GLU A 195 14.67 1.15 28.97
N ALA A 196 13.69 1.98 29.34
CA ALA A 196 12.75 2.56 28.37
C ALA A 196 13.46 3.54 27.43
N ALA A 197 14.37 4.37 27.95
CA ALA A 197 15.19 5.28 27.15
C ALA A 197 16.15 4.52 26.23
N GLU A 198 16.78 3.45 26.70
CA GLU A 198 17.63 2.56 25.89
C GLU A 198 16.84 1.85 24.81
N ARG A 199 15.65 1.32 25.13
CA ARG A 199 14.74 0.71 24.13
C ARG A 199 14.31 1.72 23.07
N GLN A 200 14.00 2.95 23.47
CA GLN A 200 13.67 4.02 22.52
C GLN A 200 14.85 4.39 21.64
N ARG A 201 16.06 4.53 22.20
CA ARG A 201 17.29 4.80 21.44
C ARG A 201 17.61 3.67 20.46
N ALA A 202 17.56 2.42 20.92
CA ALA A 202 17.79 1.25 20.08
C ALA A 202 16.75 1.14 18.95
N ALA A 203 15.48 1.47 19.21
CA ALA A 203 14.45 1.52 18.18
C ALA A 203 14.72 2.63 17.15
N GLN A 204 15.08 3.84 17.60
CA GLN A 204 15.45 4.96 16.73
C GLN A 204 16.68 4.64 15.87
N GLU A 205 17.71 4.03 16.44
CA GLU A 205 18.90 3.59 15.71
C GLU A 205 18.57 2.50 14.68
N ALA A 206 17.70 1.55 15.03
CA ALA A 206 17.24 0.51 14.12
C ALA A 206 16.43 1.12 12.95
N GLU A 207 15.54 2.07 13.21
CA GLU A 207 14.80 2.79 12.16
C GLU A 207 15.74 3.60 11.27
N ALA A 208 16.67 4.36 11.84
CA ALA A 208 17.67 5.11 11.10
C ALA A 208 18.58 4.22 10.24
N SER A 209 18.90 3.00 10.71
CA SER A 209 19.68 2.03 9.93
C SER A 209 18.90 1.50 8.72
N LYS A 210 17.63 1.14 8.90
CA LYS A 210 16.74 0.71 7.81
C LYS A 210 16.60 1.81 6.76
N MET A 211 16.39 3.04 7.23
CA MET A 211 16.31 4.22 6.38
C MET A 211 17.56 4.38 5.49
N LYS A 212 18.75 4.29 6.09
CA LYS A 212 20.02 4.36 5.36
C LYS A 212 20.19 3.23 4.35
N ASP A 213 19.73 2.02 4.68
CA ASP A 213 19.78 0.88 3.77
C ASP A 213 18.83 1.07 2.58
N GLU A 214 17.62 1.59 2.81
CA GLU A 214 16.67 1.95 1.75
C GLU A 214 17.22 3.06 0.84
N ILE A 215 17.80 4.12 1.41
CA ILE A 215 18.49 5.18 0.63
C ILE A 215 19.60 4.57 -0.22
N ARG A 216 20.43 3.68 0.35
CA ARG A 216 21.51 3.01 -0.40
C ARG A 216 20.98 2.19 -1.56
N GLU A 217 19.87 1.48 -1.38
CA GLU A 217 19.25 0.68 -2.44
C GLU A 217 18.67 1.57 -3.56
N ARG A 218 18.02 2.67 -3.19
CA ARG A 218 17.54 3.69 -4.13
C ARG A 218 18.69 4.33 -4.91
N LEU A 219 19.80 4.67 -4.26
CA LEU A 219 21.01 5.19 -4.92
C LEU A 219 21.62 4.18 -5.92
N LYS A 220 21.59 2.88 -5.62
CA LYS A 220 21.98 1.85 -6.60
C LYS A 220 21.04 1.86 -7.81
N ARG A 221 19.74 2.02 -7.59
CA ARG A 221 18.76 2.11 -8.67
C ARG A 221 18.97 3.36 -9.54
N VAL A 222 19.26 4.51 -8.93
CA VAL A 222 19.64 5.74 -9.64
C VAL A 222 20.85 5.47 -10.55
N ARG A 223 21.88 4.77 -10.06
CA ARG A 223 23.04 4.41 -10.87
C ARG A 223 22.67 3.51 -12.06
N GLN A 224 21.77 2.54 -11.88
CA GLN A 224 21.30 1.69 -12.98
C GLN A 224 20.56 2.52 -14.05
N LEU A 225 19.71 3.46 -13.62
CA LEU A 225 18.99 4.35 -14.53
C LEU A 225 19.93 5.32 -15.25
N GLN A 226 20.97 5.81 -14.56
CA GLN A 226 22.03 6.61 -15.17
C GLN A 226 22.77 5.82 -16.27
N GLN A 227 23.12 4.55 -16.01
CA GLN A 227 23.74 3.68 -17.03
C GLN A 227 22.81 3.44 -18.23
N ALA A 228 21.50 3.38 -17.98
CA ALA A 228 20.49 3.26 -19.03
C ALA A 228 20.11 4.61 -19.68
N GLN A 229 20.77 5.72 -19.32
CA GLN A 229 20.49 7.09 -19.79
C GLN A 229 19.06 7.58 -19.51
N LYS A 230 18.39 6.99 -18.52
CA LYS A 230 17.03 7.33 -18.09
C LYS A 230 17.07 8.39 -16.98
N TYR A 231 17.52 9.59 -17.33
CA TYR A 231 17.79 10.65 -16.35
C TYR A 231 16.54 11.20 -15.66
N GLU A 232 15.41 11.31 -16.39
CA GLU A 232 14.12 11.77 -15.83
C GLU A 232 13.58 10.79 -14.76
N GLU A 233 13.62 9.48 -15.04
CA GLU A 233 13.25 8.45 -14.05
C GLU A 233 14.21 8.46 -12.85
N ALA A 234 15.50 8.72 -13.09
CA ALA A 234 16.50 8.79 -12.04
C ALA A 234 16.28 10.01 -11.13
N LEU A 235 15.86 11.15 -11.67
CA LEU A 235 15.51 12.36 -10.91
C LEU A 235 14.31 12.12 -9.98
N GLN A 236 13.29 11.38 -10.44
CA GLN A 236 12.15 11.00 -9.58
C GLN A 236 12.60 10.20 -8.36
N ILE A 237 13.50 9.22 -8.54
CA ILE A 237 14.03 8.43 -7.42
C ILE A 237 14.89 9.30 -6.49
N ILE A 238 15.61 10.29 -7.02
CA ILE A 238 16.36 11.24 -6.19
C ILE A 238 15.41 12.12 -5.38
N ASP A 239 14.33 12.62 -5.97
CA ASP A 239 13.33 13.40 -5.23
C ASP A 239 12.66 12.56 -4.13
N GLU A 240 12.45 11.26 -4.36
CA GLU A 240 12.03 10.34 -3.30
C GLU A 240 13.07 10.22 -2.18
N ILE A 241 14.37 10.15 -2.50
CA ILE A 241 15.44 10.16 -1.48
C ILE A 241 15.46 11.48 -0.70
N LEU A 242 15.29 12.61 -1.39
CA LEU A 242 15.29 13.94 -0.76
C LEU A 242 14.01 14.21 0.03
N PHE A 243 12.89 13.54 -0.26
CA PHE A 243 11.69 13.59 0.59
C PHE A 243 11.90 12.89 1.94
N PHE A 244 12.80 11.93 1.94
CA PHE A 244 13.15 11.08 3.06
C PHE A 244 14.25 11.70 3.93
N ASP A 245 15.26 12.28 3.29
CA ASP A 245 16.34 13.05 3.90
C ASP A 245 16.71 14.23 2.98
N ASP A 246 16.11 15.39 3.27
CA ASP A 246 16.29 16.64 2.52
C ASP A 246 17.76 17.09 2.41
N LEU A 247 18.62 16.62 3.31
CA LEU A 247 20.02 17.06 3.42
C LEU A 247 21.02 15.98 2.99
N GLU A 248 20.57 14.90 2.34
CA GLU A 248 21.48 13.86 1.88
C GLU A 248 22.44 14.42 0.81
N PRO A 249 23.78 14.43 1.05
CA PRO A 249 24.71 15.12 0.16
C PRO A 249 24.86 14.50 -1.24
N THR A 250 24.76 13.18 -1.33
CA THR A 250 24.92 12.42 -2.59
C THR A 250 23.77 12.69 -3.55
N ALA A 251 22.54 12.76 -3.05
CA ALA A 251 21.29 12.95 -3.75
C ALA A 251 21.22 14.38 -4.28
N LEU A 252 21.60 15.37 -3.46
CA LEU A 252 21.72 16.76 -3.91
C LEU A 252 22.73 16.91 -5.06
N MET A 253 23.92 16.30 -4.93
CA MET A 253 24.93 16.32 -5.99
C MET A 253 24.42 15.61 -7.25
N LEU A 254 23.84 14.43 -7.09
CA LEU A 254 23.33 13.67 -8.23
C LEU A 254 22.14 14.36 -8.89
N LYS A 255 21.30 15.09 -8.14
CA LYS A 255 20.19 15.89 -8.68
C LYS A 255 20.70 16.91 -9.69
N ASP A 256 21.63 17.76 -9.28
CA ASP A 256 22.21 18.81 -10.12
C ASP A 256 22.85 18.24 -11.40
N LEU A 257 23.62 17.15 -11.24
CA LEU A 257 24.24 16.46 -12.38
C LEU A 257 23.21 15.84 -13.33
N LEU A 258 22.19 15.17 -12.80
CA LEU A 258 21.17 14.50 -13.61
C LEU A 258 20.23 15.50 -14.29
N GLU A 259 19.89 16.62 -13.64
CA GLU A 259 19.14 17.72 -14.28
C GLU A 259 19.91 18.24 -15.49
N THR A 260 21.21 18.50 -15.33
CA THR A 260 22.08 18.92 -16.44
C THR A 260 22.12 17.89 -17.57
N LEU A 261 22.28 16.60 -17.23
CA LEU A 261 22.32 15.53 -18.22
C LEU A 261 20.98 15.31 -18.94
N ALA A 262 19.86 15.43 -18.22
CA ALA A 262 18.52 15.33 -18.80
C ALA A 262 18.29 16.44 -19.83
N ILE A 263 18.65 17.68 -19.49
CA ILE A 263 18.58 18.81 -20.42
C ILE A 263 19.45 18.56 -21.65
N TYR A 264 20.70 18.11 -21.46
CA TYR A 264 21.60 17.82 -22.58
C TYR A 264 21.07 16.72 -23.49
N SER A 265 20.56 15.62 -22.92
CA SER A 265 19.95 14.52 -23.69
C SER A 265 18.78 15.02 -24.52
N ARG A 266 17.85 15.73 -23.89
CA ARG A 266 16.68 16.29 -24.56
C ARG A 266 17.07 17.29 -25.65
N PHE A 267 18.07 18.13 -25.38
CA PHE A 267 18.61 19.06 -26.37
C PHE A 267 19.19 18.31 -27.58
N SER A 268 20.01 17.28 -27.35
CA SER A 268 20.59 16.43 -28.40
C SER A 268 19.51 15.77 -29.27
N ASP A 269 18.47 15.21 -28.65
CA ASP A 269 17.36 14.58 -29.36
C ASP A 269 16.59 15.59 -30.21
N ILE A 270 16.34 16.79 -29.68
CA ILE A 270 15.70 17.88 -30.42
C ILE A 270 16.57 18.33 -31.59
N GLN A 271 17.89 18.50 -31.40
CA GLN A 271 18.79 18.87 -32.50
C GLN A 271 18.79 17.80 -33.59
N ARG A 272 18.89 16.52 -33.21
CA ARG A 272 18.84 15.41 -34.17
C ARG A 272 17.53 15.39 -34.94
N ALA A 273 16.39 15.52 -34.25
CA ALA A 273 15.08 15.57 -34.91
C ALA A 273 14.96 16.76 -35.86
N LYS A 274 15.43 17.94 -35.45
CA LYS A 274 15.45 19.14 -36.27
C LYS A 274 16.32 18.95 -37.52
N GLU A 275 17.51 18.39 -37.37
CA GLU A 275 18.42 18.11 -38.50
C GLU A 275 17.82 17.11 -39.48
N MET A 276 17.20 16.03 -38.98
CA MET A 276 16.51 15.03 -39.81
C MET A 276 15.35 15.65 -40.57
N ASN A 277 14.51 16.46 -39.91
CA ASN A 277 13.39 17.13 -40.54
C ASN A 277 13.86 18.14 -41.59
N LEU A 278 14.87 18.95 -41.27
CA LEU A 278 15.45 19.89 -42.22
C LEU A 278 16.06 19.17 -43.44
N ALA A 279 16.69 18.01 -43.24
CA ALA A 279 17.19 17.18 -44.32
C ALA A 279 16.05 16.60 -45.17
N ALA A 280 14.97 16.13 -44.55
CA ALA A 280 13.78 15.63 -45.23
C ALA A 280 13.12 16.74 -46.07
N ASP A 281 12.89 17.92 -45.49
CA ASP A 281 12.33 19.08 -46.20
C ASP A 281 13.22 19.51 -47.37
N ARG A 282 14.55 19.46 -47.20
CA ARG A 282 15.50 19.75 -48.28
C ARG A 282 15.41 18.71 -49.39
N LEU A 283 15.32 17.43 -49.06
CA LEU A 283 15.16 16.35 -50.04
C LEU A 283 13.83 16.48 -50.78
N GLU A 284 12.74 16.78 -50.08
CA GLU A 284 11.44 17.04 -50.70
C GLU A 284 11.52 18.25 -51.64
N GLY A 285 12.11 19.36 -51.19
CA GLY A 285 12.35 20.54 -52.01
C GLY A 285 13.19 20.23 -53.26
N GLN A 286 14.25 19.43 -53.13
CA GLN A 286 15.05 18.97 -54.26
C GLN A 286 14.27 18.05 -55.20
N SER A 287 13.42 17.16 -54.65
CA SER A 287 12.60 16.26 -55.47
C SER A 287 11.64 17.04 -56.37
N ARG A 288 11.12 18.17 -55.90
CA ARG A 288 10.29 19.10 -56.69
C ARG A 288 11.07 19.85 -57.77
N MET A 289 12.40 19.92 -57.68
CA MET A 289 13.26 20.49 -58.72
C MET A 289 13.63 19.47 -59.80
N ILE A 290 13.44 18.17 -59.53
CA ILE A 290 13.60 17.15 -60.56
C ILE A 290 12.46 17.36 -61.55
N MET A 291 12.80 17.66 -62.79
CA MET A 291 11.81 17.75 -63.85
C MET A 291 11.06 16.41 -63.91
N PRO A 292 9.73 16.42 -63.71
CA PRO A 292 8.95 15.19 -63.81
C PRO A 292 9.15 14.60 -65.19
N ARG A 293 9.40 13.29 -65.23
CA ARG A 293 9.52 12.57 -66.50
C ARG A 293 8.11 12.39 -67.06
N PRO A 294 7.86 12.73 -68.33
CA PRO A 294 6.56 12.50 -68.94
C PRO A 294 6.19 11.02 -68.86
N ASN A 295 5.21 10.67 -68.01
CA ASN A 295 4.66 9.31 -68.00
C ASN A 295 3.57 9.23 -69.07
N ARG A 296 4.00 9.04 -70.33
CA ARG A 296 3.10 8.87 -71.48
C ARG A 296 2.62 7.42 -71.61
N SER A 297 3.43 6.47 -71.19
CA SER A 297 3.14 5.04 -71.24
C SER A 297 3.88 4.31 -70.11
N GLY A 298 3.14 3.77 -69.15
CA GLY A 298 3.66 3.09 -67.97
C GLY A 298 2.60 3.08 -66.85
N PRO A 299 2.72 2.20 -65.85
CA PRO A 299 1.83 2.22 -64.69
C PRO A 299 1.93 3.54 -63.94
N GLY A 300 0.80 4.08 -63.46
CA GLY A 300 0.74 5.29 -62.66
C GLY A 300 0.18 6.49 -63.41
N PRO A 301 0.13 7.65 -62.73
CA PRO A 301 -0.69 8.76 -63.19
C PRO A 301 -0.16 9.40 -64.49
N ARG A 302 -1.07 9.77 -65.41
CA ARG A 302 -0.70 10.30 -66.74
C ARG A 302 -0.45 11.79 -66.65
N GLY A 303 0.76 12.25 -66.94
CA GLY A 303 1.08 13.67 -66.84
C GLY A 303 2.33 14.05 -67.62
N VAL A 304 2.35 15.28 -68.13
CA VAL A 304 3.59 15.91 -68.62
C VAL A 304 4.43 16.38 -67.43
N SER A 305 3.79 16.61 -66.27
CA SER A 305 4.43 16.90 -64.99
C SER A 305 3.71 16.23 -63.81
N ASP A 306 4.40 16.05 -62.69
CA ASP A 306 3.81 15.55 -61.42
C ASP A 306 2.81 16.53 -60.80
N LEU A 307 2.75 17.76 -61.32
CA LEU A 307 1.81 18.80 -60.90
C LEU A 307 0.46 18.72 -61.63
N MET A 308 0.46 18.26 -62.90
CA MET A 308 -0.76 18.12 -63.69
C MET A 308 -0.91 16.68 -64.16
N VAL A 309 -1.68 15.96 -63.36
CA VAL A 309 -1.90 14.54 -63.49
C VAL A 309 -3.35 14.28 -63.92
N TYR A 310 -3.51 13.46 -64.94
CA TYR A 310 -4.79 12.92 -65.38
C TYR A 310 -4.99 11.50 -64.82
N PRO A 311 -6.21 11.16 -64.36
CA PRO A 311 -6.58 9.79 -64.04
C PRO A 311 -6.32 8.84 -65.23
N GLU A 312 -6.01 7.57 -64.96
CA GLU A 312 -5.72 6.59 -66.01
C GLU A 312 -6.90 6.42 -67.00
N ASP A 313 -8.13 6.57 -66.50
CA ASP A 313 -9.41 6.45 -67.20
C ASP A 313 -9.99 7.80 -67.67
N TRP A 314 -9.17 8.86 -67.75
CA TRP A 314 -9.61 10.18 -68.20
C TRP A 314 -10.44 10.18 -69.51
N PRO A 315 -10.21 9.29 -70.51
CA PRO A 315 -11.06 9.25 -71.70
C PRO A 315 -12.51 8.84 -71.37
N GLY A 316 -12.70 7.87 -70.46
CA GLY A 316 -14.02 7.45 -70.00
C GLY A 316 -14.72 8.55 -69.20
N LEU A 317 -13.99 9.22 -68.31
CA LEU A 317 -14.50 10.35 -67.53
C LEU A 317 -14.87 11.55 -68.42
N SER A 318 -14.14 11.78 -69.51
CA SER A 318 -14.50 12.81 -70.51
C SER A 318 -15.79 12.44 -71.25
N ILE A 319 -15.96 11.18 -71.66
CA ILE A 319 -17.20 10.72 -72.29
C ILE A 319 -18.39 10.85 -71.34
N MET A 320 -18.25 10.46 -70.08
CA MET A 320 -19.32 10.62 -69.07
C MET A 320 -19.67 12.08 -68.82
N ARG A 321 -18.67 12.97 -68.78
CA ARG A 321 -18.88 14.42 -68.57
C ARG A 321 -19.58 15.11 -69.74
N THR A 322 -19.37 14.59 -70.94
CA THR A 322 -20.00 15.12 -72.17
C THR A 322 -21.29 14.37 -72.51
N GLY A 323 -21.56 13.25 -71.84
CA GLY A 323 -22.54 12.22 -72.22
C GLY A 323 -24.02 12.57 -72.03
N GLU A 324 -24.37 13.82 -71.72
CA GLU A 324 -25.77 14.29 -71.69
C GLU A 324 -26.05 15.45 -72.65
N ILE A 325 -25.05 15.91 -73.43
CA ILE A 325 -25.19 17.08 -74.31
C ILE A 325 -24.64 16.76 -75.70
N GLY A 326 -25.51 16.81 -76.71
CA GLY A 326 -25.16 16.66 -78.13
C GLY A 326 -25.27 15.24 -78.69
N PHE A 327 -24.99 15.11 -80.00
CA PHE A 327 -24.98 13.83 -80.69
C PHE A 327 -23.71 13.07 -80.31
N ALA A 328 -23.88 11.92 -79.64
CA ALA A 328 -22.80 10.99 -79.39
C ALA A 328 -23.02 9.74 -80.24
N GLU A 329 -22.09 9.47 -81.15
CA GLU A 329 -22.05 8.22 -81.90
C GLU A 329 -21.87 7.05 -80.91
N SER A 330 -22.65 5.98 -81.08
CA SER A 330 -22.62 4.85 -80.15
C SER A 330 -21.22 4.20 -80.15
N PRO A 331 -20.79 3.53 -79.06
CA PRO A 331 -19.50 2.83 -79.06
C PRO A 331 -19.36 1.80 -80.20
N ALA A 332 -20.47 1.18 -80.62
CA ALA A 332 -20.50 0.23 -81.73
C ALA A 332 -20.33 0.94 -83.08
N ASP A 333 -21.03 2.06 -83.30
CA ASP A 333 -20.93 2.83 -84.53
C ASP A 333 -19.54 3.45 -84.69
N ARG A 334 -18.97 4.00 -83.61
CA ARG A 334 -17.58 4.53 -83.61
C ARG A 334 -16.55 3.48 -83.99
N ALA A 335 -16.74 2.24 -83.53
CA ALA A 335 -15.82 1.16 -83.88
C ALA A 335 -15.88 0.86 -85.39
N VAL A 336 -17.07 0.85 -85.99
CA VAL A 336 -17.25 0.69 -87.44
C VAL A 336 -16.64 1.86 -88.21
N SER A 337 -16.96 3.10 -87.82
CA SER A 337 -16.39 4.33 -88.40
C SER A 337 -14.86 4.34 -88.33
N GLN A 338 -14.28 3.92 -87.21
CA GLN A 338 -12.83 3.84 -87.05
C GLN A 338 -12.22 2.78 -87.98
N VAL A 339 -12.84 1.60 -88.10
CA VAL A 339 -12.37 0.55 -89.03
C VAL A 339 -12.41 1.06 -90.47
N LEU A 340 -13.50 1.68 -90.92
CA LEU A 340 -13.61 2.20 -92.30
C LEU A 340 -12.59 3.30 -92.61
N ASN A 341 -12.28 4.16 -91.64
CA ASN A 341 -11.35 5.28 -91.81
C ASN A 341 -9.88 4.90 -91.63
N THR A 342 -9.58 3.80 -90.94
CA THR A 342 -8.20 3.35 -90.70
C THR A 342 -7.77 2.23 -91.62
N ARG A 343 -8.69 1.38 -92.05
CA ARG A 343 -8.38 0.23 -92.92
C ARG A 343 -8.24 0.70 -94.35
N THR A 344 -7.03 0.57 -94.89
CA THR A 344 -6.74 0.86 -96.28
C THR A 344 -6.91 -0.38 -97.16
N VAL A 345 -7.40 -0.17 -98.37
CA VAL A 345 -7.66 -1.19 -99.38
C VAL A 345 -7.30 -0.60 -100.74
N ALA A 346 -6.66 -1.39 -101.60
CA ALA A 346 -6.45 -1.07 -103.01
C ALA A 346 -7.42 -1.91 -103.84
N PRO A 347 -8.65 -1.41 -104.11
CA PRO A 347 -9.64 -2.14 -104.89
C PRO A 347 -9.24 -2.18 -106.37
N ASP A 348 -9.40 -3.36 -106.99
CA ASP A 348 -9.28 -3.57 -108.44
C ASP A 348 -10.53 -4.31 -108.92
N PHE A 349 -11.58 -3.55 -109.22
CA PHE A 349 -12.84 -4.08 -109.73
C PHE A 349 -12.90 -3.86 -111.25
N SER A 350 -13.08 -4.93 -112.02
CA SER A 350 -13.13 -4.93 -113.49
C SER A 350 -14.39 -5.63 -113.98
N GLY A 351 -15.55 -4.97 -113.80
CA GLY A 351 -16.86 -5.51 -114.17
C GLY A 351 -17.42 -6.50 -113.13
N ASN A 352 -17.12 -6.32 -111.85
CA ASN A 352 -17.68 -7.16 -110.79
C ASN A 352 -19.11 -6.71 -110.47
N THR A 353 -19.98 -7.67 -110.12
CA THR A 353 -21.33 -7.34 -109.66
C THR A 353 -21.30 -6.58 -108.32
N PHE A 354 -22.26 -5.69 -108.10
CA PHE A 354 -22.35 -4.90 -106.87
C PHE A 354 -22.42 -5.80 -105.61
N GLU A 355 -23.12 -6.93 -105.69
CA GLU A 355 -23.14 -7.92 -104.61
C GLU A 355 -21.74 -8.49 -104.28
N GLN A 356 -20.92 -8.76 -105.29
CA GLN A 356 -19.53 -9.22 -105.08
C GLN A 356 -18.66 -8.14 -104.43
N VAL A 357 -18.86 -6.87 -104.80
CA VAL A 357 -18.12 -5.74 -104.23
C VAL A 357 -18.44 -5.55 -102.75
N VAL A 358 -19.72 -5.63 -102.36
CA VAL A 358 -20.12 -5.52 -100.94
C VAL A 358 -19.54 -6.68 -100.12
N ASN A 359 -19.60 -7.91 -100.63
CA ASN A 359 -19.02 -9.08 -99.96
C ASN A 359 -17.49 -8.97 -99.80
N PHE A 360 -16.79 -8.42 -100.80
CA PHE A 360 -15.37 -8.15 -100.71
C PHE A 360 -15.09 -7.12 -99.59
N MET A 361 -15.84 -6.02 -99.56
CA MET A 361 -15.68 -4.99 -98.53
C MET A 361 -15.97 -5.54 -97.12
N GLU A 362 -16.99 -6.37 -96.95
CA GLU A 362 -17.26 -7.07 -95.68
C GLU A 362 -16.09 -7.98 -95.28
N SER A 363 -15.50 -8.72 -96.21
CA SER A 363 -14.37 -9.62 -95.92
C SER A 363 -13.09 -8.89 -95.52
N VAL A 364 -12.81 -7.73 -96.12
CA VAL A 364 -11.57 -6.96 -95.88
C VAL A 364 -11.67 -6.09 -94.64
N THR A 365 -12.84 -5.54 -94.36
CA THR A 365 -13.09 -4.65 -93.21
C THR A 365 -13.54 -5.43 -91.96
N GLY A 366 -14.15 -6.60 -92.12
CA GLY A 366 -14.75 -7.36 -91.02
C GLY A 366 -16.01 -6.69 -90.41
N VAL A 367 -16.54 -5.65 -91.06
CA VAL A 367 -17.76 -4.93 -90.68
C VAL A 367 -18.95 -5.63 -91.32
N LYS A 368 -20.07 -5.72 -90.60
CA LYS A 368 -21.32 -6.26 -91.14
C LYS A 368 -22.00 -5.25 -92.07
N PHE A 369 -22.32 -5.67 -93.29
CA PHE A 369 -23.05 -4.88 -94.26
C PHE A 369 -24.52 -5.32 -94.34
N TYR A 370 -25.44 -4.36 -94.38
CA TYR A 370 -26.86 -4.58 -94.67
C TYR A 370 -27.24 -3.75 -95.88
N VAL A 371 -27.67 -4.39 -96.96
CA VAL A 371 -28.07 -3.72 -98.20
C VAL A 371 -29.58 -3.78 -98.33
N ASP A 372 -30.25 -2.63 -98.30
CA ASP A 372 -31.70 -2.54 -98.50
C ASP A 372 -32.04 -2.59 -100.00
N TRP A 373 -32.03 -3.80 -100.56
CA TRP A 373 -32.38 -4.04 -101.96
C TRP A 373 -33.75 -3.51 -102.34
N LYS A 374 -34.70 -3.44 -101.41
CA LYS A 374 -36.05 -2.95 -101.69
C LYS A 374 -36.05 -1.44 -101.90
N ALA A 375 -35.26 -0.71 -101.11
CA ALA A 375 -35.09 0.73 -101.28
C ALA A 375 -34.22 1.07 -102.51
N LEU A 376 -33.24 0.23 -102.84
CA LEU A 376 -32.36 0.41 -104.00
C LEU A 376 -33.06 0.12 -105.34
N ASP A 377 -33.95 -0.87 -105.39
CA ASP A 377 -34.72 -1.19 -106.61
C ASP A 377 -35.63 -0.03 -107.06
N ILE A 378 -36.13 0.78 -106.10
CA ILE A 378 -36.94 1.98 -106.38
C ILE A 378 -36.14 3.04 -107.16
N ILE A 379 -34.83 3.13 -106.92
CA ILE A 379 -33.93 4.07 -107.61
C ILE A 379 -33.20 3.41 -108.80
N GLY A 380 -33.62 2.20 -109.19
CA GLY A 380 -33.10 1.51 -110.37
C GLY A 380 -31.76 0.78 -110.17
N VAL A 381 -31.28 0.64 -108.92
CA VAL A 381 -30.02 -0.04 -108.61
C VAL A 381 -30.29 -1.51 -108.31
N THR A 382 -29.61 -2.40 -109.02
CA THR A 382 -29.81 -3.86 -108.93
C THR A 382 -28.57 -4.59 -108.43
N ARG A 383 -28.72 -5.85 -108.02
CA ARG A 383 -27.61 -6.68 -107.49
C ARG A 383 -26.54 -6.98 -108.52
N ASP A 384 -26.96 -7.13 -109.77
CA ASP A 384 -26.14 -7.57 -110.89
C ASP A 384 -25.46 -6.40 -111.62
N GLU A 385 -25.60 -5.18 -111.10
CA GLU A 385 -24.99 -3.97 -111.68
C GLU A 385 -23.46 -4.06 -111.59
N GLU A 386 -22.79 -3.83 -112.72
CA GLU A 386 -21.34 -3.99 -112.84
C GLU A 386 -20.60 -2.73 -112.40
N VAL A 387 -19.66 -2.88 -111.47
CA VAL A 387 -18.81 -1.81 -110.94
C VAL A 387 -17.38 -2.00 -111.46
N SER A 388 -16.80 -0.93 -111.99
CA SER A 388 -15.42 -0.92 -112.50
C SER A 388 -14.63 0.21 -111.86
N LEU A 389 -13.85 -0.10 -110.82
CA LEU A 389 -13.11 0.87 -110.02
C LEU A 389 -11.72 0.32 -109.70
N GLN A 390 -10.69 1.05 -110.11
CA GLN A 390 -9.31 0.77 -109.77
C GLN A 390 -8.74 1.96 -109.00
N LEU A 391 -8.36 1.74 -107.75
CA LEU A 391 -7.76 2.75 -106.89
C LEU A 391 -6.49 2.20 -106.24
N ASP A 392 -5.52 3.09 -106.01
CA ASP A 392 -4.37 2.82 -105.15
C ASP A 392 -4.82 2.66 -103.68
N GLU A 393 -3.89 2.42 -102.76
CA GLU A 393 -4.19 2.21 -101.34
C GLU A 393 -4.90 3.43 -100.72
N VAL A 394 -6.22 3.30 -100.51
CA VAL A 394 -7.09 4.34 -99.94
C VAL A 394 -7.94 3.75 -98.80
N THR A 395 -8.54 4.61 -97.97
CA THR A 395 -9.38 4.15 -96.85
C THR A 395 -10.65 3.46 -97.36
N SER A 396 -11.13 2.47 -96.61
CA SER A 396 -12.33 1.70 -96.96
C SER A 396 -13.57 2.58 -97.09
N SER A 397 -13.66 3.68 -96.32
CA SER A 397 -14.71 4.69 -96.48
C SER A 397 -14.67 5.33 -97.88
N THR A 398 -13.50 5.75 -98.34
CA THR A 398 -13.36 6.37 -99.67
C THR A 398 -13.63 5.37 -100.79
N VAL A 399 -13.22 4.10 -100.63
CA VAL A 399 -13.59 3.06 -101.60
C VAL A 399 -15.10 2.92 -101.70
N LEU A 400 -15.80 2.83 -100.56
CA LEU A 400 -17.25 2.69 -100.52
C LEU A 400 -17.95 3.88 -101.19
N ASP A 401 -17.53 5.11 -100.89
CA ASP A 401 -18.08 6.32 -101.51
C ASP A 401 -17.94 6.28 -103.04
N ARG A 402 -16.76 5.86 -103.55
CA ARG A 402 -16.50 5.76 -104.99
C ARG A 402 -17.27 4.63 -105.66
N VAL A 403 -17.47 3.50 -104.98
CA VAL A 403 -18.31 2.40 -105.49
C VAL A 403 -19.75 2.85 -105.63
N LEU A 404 -20.31 3.51 -104.61
CA LEU A 404 -21.69 3.99 -104.65
C LEU A 404 -21.87 5.14 -105.65
N GLU A 405 -20.82 5.90 -105.94
CA GLU A 405 -20.83 6.94 -106.98
C GLU A 405 -20.99 6.37 -108.40
N GLN A 406 -20.57 5.13 -108.63
CA GLN A 406 -20.70 4.46 -109.93
C GLN A 406 -22.08 3.81 -110.15
N LEU A 407 -22.93 3.79 -109.12
CA LEU A 407 -24.23 3.12 -109.12
C LEU A 407 -25.37 4.15 -109.16
N GLY A 408 -26.41 3.85 -109.95
CA GLY A 408 -27.58 4.72 -110.09
C GLY A 408 -27.39 5.92 -111.02
N ASP A 409 -28.30 6.90 -110.95
CA ASP A 409 -28.31 8.08 -111.82
C ASP A 409 -27.77 9.33 -111.08
N ASP A 410 -27.53 10.44 -111.78
CA ASP A 410 -27.00 11.69 -111.19
C ASP A 410 -27.89 12.28 -110.08
N ILE A 411 -29.18 11.92 -110.06
CA ILE A 411 -30.18 12.47 -109.15
C ILE A 411 -30.40 11.55 -107.94
N ASP A 412 -30.50 10.24 -108.15
CA ASP A 412 -30.84 9.26 -107.12
C ASP A 412 -29.76 8.18 -107.03
N ARG A 413 -28.83 8.37 -106.09
CA ARG A 413 -27.71 7.44 -105.83
C ARG A 413 -27.86 6.72 -104.50
N PRO A 414 -27.39 5.46 -104.40
CA PRO A 414 -27.23 4.78 -103.13
C PRO A 414 -26.34 5.57 -102.16
N GLN A 415 -26.70 5.56 -100.89
CA GLN A 415 -25.88 6.11 -99.81
C GLN A 415 -25.70 5.07 -98.72
N TRP A 416 -24.80 5.34 -97.77
CA TRP A 416 -24.60 4.49 -96.61
C TRP A 416 -24.70 5.27 -95.30
N ALA A 417 -25.11 4.58 -94.24
CA ALA A 417 -25.08 5.08 -92.88
C ALA A 417 -24.75 3.94 -91.92
N ILE A 418 -24.03 4.25 -90.84
CA ILE A 418 -23.74 3.28 -89.78
C ILE A 418 -24.82 3.42 -88.71
N ARG A 419 -25.44 2.30 -88.35
CA ARG A 419 -26.47 2.23 -87.30
C ARG A 419 -26.35 0.92 -86.54
N ASP A 420 -26.40 1.00 -85.21
CA ASP A 420 -26.34 -0.16 -84.31
C ASP A 420 -25.13 -1.08 -84.59
N GLY A 421 -24.00 -0.51 -85.03
CA GLY A 421 -22.79 -1.24 -85.40
C GLY A 421 -22.87 -1.99 -86.73
N ILE A 422 -23.84 -1.68 -87.59
CA ILE A 422 -24.04 -2.27 -88.93
C ILE A 422 -23.97 -1.16 -89.98
N LEU A 423 -23.23 -1.39 -91.06
CA LEU A 423 -23.19 -0.48 -92.20
C LEU A 423 -24.39 -0.76 -93.11
N THR A 424 -25.32 0.18 -93.17
CA THR A 424 -26.53 0.08 -93.99
C THR A 424 -26.36 0.84 -95.30
N ILE A 425 -26.48 0.16 -96.44
CA ILE A 425 -26.53 0.77 -97.79
C ILE A 425 -27.98 0.79 -98.27
N SER A 426 -28.48 1.97 -98.65
CA SER A 426 -29.88 2.17 -99.02
C SER A 426 -30.04 3.47 -99.85
N SER A 427 -31.24 3.77 -100.35
CA SER A 427 -31.53 5.08 -100.95
C SER A 427 -31.51 6.20 -99.90
N ASP A 428 -31.16 7.42 -100.31
CA ASP A 428 -31.12 8.61 -99.43
C ASP A 428 -32.46 8.84 -98.71
N GLU A 429 -33.59 8.71 -99.43
CA GLU A 429 -34.92 8.87 -98.83
C GLU A 429 -35.17 7.85 -97.70
N ALA A 430 -34.74 6.61 -97.87
CA ALA A 430 -34.88 5.57 -96.85
C ALA A 430 -33.96 5.81 -95.65
N LEU A 431 -32.72 6.26 -95.87
CA LEU A 431 -31.79 6.59 -94.79
C LEU A 431 -32.26 7.78 -93.94
N ARG A 432 -32.89 8.78 -94.58
CA ARG A 432 -33.42 9.98 -93.91
C ARG A 432 -34.64 9.71 -93.03
N LYS A 433 -35.40 8.63 -93.28
CA LYS A 433 -36.56 8.27 -92.45
C LYS A 433 -36.19 7.92 -91.02
N TYR A 434 -34.95 7.51 -90.80
CA TYR A 434 -34.47 7.14 -89.48
C TYR A 434 -33.83 8.34 -88.76
N VAL A 435 -34.66 9.13 -88.07
CA VAL A 435 -34.23 10.28 -87.27
C VAL A 435 -33.98 9.88 -85.81
N THR A 436 -33.00 10.52 -85.16
CA THR A 436 -32.75 10.40 -83.71
C THR A 436 -32.89 11.75 -83.03
N SER A 437 -33.43 11.77 -81.82
CA SER A 437 -33.59 12.99 -81.03
C SER A 437 -32.28 13.33 -80.33
N VAL A 438 -31.70 14.49 -80.65
CA VAL A 438 -30.47 15.00 -80.03
C VAL A 438 -30.77 16.27 -79.26
N VAL A 439 -30.32 16.33 -77.99
CA VAL A 439 -30.45 17.53 -77.15
C VAL A 439 -29.17 18.35 -77.26
N TYR A 440 -29.26 19.57 -77.77
CA TYR A 440 -28.15 20.52 -77.79
C TYR A 440 -28.34 21.57 -76.69
N ASP A 441 -27.30 21.79 -75.89
CA ASP A 441 -27.28 22.89 -74.93
C ASP A 441 -26.85 24.17 -75.65
N ILE A 442 -27.75 25.16 -75.68
CA ILE A 442 -27.51 26.46 -76.32
C ILE A 442 -26.99 27.51 -75.34
N ARG A 443 -26.73 27.18 -74.07
CA ARG A 443 -26.28 28.15 -73.06
C ARG A 443 -25.00 28.89 -73.45
N ASP A 444 -24.09 28.25 -74.18
CA ASP A 444 -22.85 28.89 -74.67
C ASP A 444 -23.11 29.93 -75.79
N LEU A 445 -24.24 29.82 -76.50
CA LEU A 445 -24.68 30.82 -77.48
C LEU A 445 -25.44 31.98 -76.83
N LEU A 446 -25.84 31.84 -75.56
CA LEU A 446 -26.49 32.89 -74.78
C LEU A 446 -25.42 33.72 -74.08
N PHE A 447 -24.83 34.68 -74.80
CA PHE A 447 -24.00 35.71 -74.18
C PHE A 447 -24.88 36.63 -73.31
N GLU A 448 -24.88 36.43 -72.00
CA GLU A 448 -25.31 37.48 -71.07
C GLU A 448 -24.13 38.43 -70.85
N VAL A 449 -24.24 39.67 -71.33
CA VAL A 449 -23.25 40.72 -71.02
C VAL A 449 -23.40 41.06 -69.53
N PRO A 450 -22.41 40.76 -68.68
CA PRO A 450 -22.52 41.07 -67.26
C PRO A 450 -22.55 42.59 -67.07
N TYR A 451 -23.62 43.08 -66.43
CA TYR A 451 -23.73 44.49 -66.07
C TYR A 451 -22.92 44.73 -64.79
N TYR A 452 -21.71 45.28 -64.93
CA TYR A 452 -20.88 45.65 -63.78
C TYR A 452 -21.42 46.93 -63.13
N GLY A 453 -22.38 46.78 -62.21
CA GLY A 453 -22.96 47.91 -61.46
C GLY A 453 -22.09 48.46 -60.33
N ASN A 454 -20.93 47.84 -60.06
CA ASN A 454 -20.04 48.16 -58.95
C ASN A 454 -18.68 48.66 -59.46
N ALA A 455 -18.69 49.60 -60.40
CA ALA A 455 -17.45 50.30 -60.75
C ALA A 455 -17.05 51.19 -59.56
N PRO A 456 -15.80 51.15 -59.08
CA PRO A 456 -15.34 52.05 -58.03
C PRO A 456 -15.43 53.51 -58.52
N ASP A 457 -15.99 54.40 -57.70
CA ASP A 457 -16.01 55.83 -57.98
C ASP A 457 -14.57 56.37 -58.03
N LEU A 458 -14.14 56.79 -59.22
CA LEU A 458 -12.87 57.46 -59.45
C LEU A 458 -12.99 58.92 -59.02
N ASP A 459 -12.64 59.21 -57.76
CA ASP A 459 -12.56 60.59 -57.26
C ASP A 459 -11.27 61.27 -57.76
N LEU A 460 -11.35 61.86 -58.95
CA LEU A 460 -10.24 62.55 -59.63
C LEU A 460 -9.75 63.79 -58.87
N ASP A 461 -10.56 64.38 -57.97
CA ASP A 461 -10.18 65.55 -57.16
C ASP A 461 -9.22 65.14 -56.02
N SER A 462 -9.39 63.94 -55.48
CA SER A 462 -8.48 63.37 -54.46
C SER A 462 -7.10 63.04 -55.03
N ALA A 463 -7.04 62.56 -56.28
CA ALA A 463 -5.79 62.18 -56.94
C ALA A 463 -4.97 63.39 -57.40
N LEU A 464 -5.62 64.51 -57.75
CA LEU A 464 -4.94 65.70 -58.27
C LEU A 464 -4.47 66.65 -57.15
N SER A 465 -5.10 66.60 -55.96
CA SER A 465 -4.68 67.39 -54.79
C SER A 465 -3.46 66.81 -54.05
N GLN A 466 -3.13 65.53 -54.26
CA GLN A 466 -1.99 64.87 -53.61
C GLN A 466 -0.63 65.13 -54.32
N SER A 467 -0.62 65.64 -55.56
CA SER A 467 0.62 65.95 -56.30
C SER A 467 1.12 67.39 -56.14
N GLY A 468 0.45 68.22 -55.32
CA GLY A 468 0.72 69.66 -55.23
C GLY A 468 1.54 70.14 -54.03
N ASN A 469 1.84 69.31 -53.02
CA ASN A 469 2.39 69.85 -51.76
C ASN A 469 3.30 68.88 -50.97
N GLN A 470 4.51 68.60 -51.47
CA GLN A 470 5.66 68.30 -50.61
C GLN A 470 7.00 68.43 -51.38
N GLY A 471 7.49 69.66 -51.47
CA GLY A 471 8.89 69.95 -51.76
C GLY A 471 9.52 70.65 -50.55
N GLY A 472 10.71 70.19 -50.14
CA GLY A 472 11.58 70.90 -49.18
C GLY A 472 11.85 70.13 -47.88
N GLY A 473 13.09 69.67 -47.71
CA GLY A 473 13.62 69.09 -46.47
C GLY A 473 14.70 68.05 -46.75
#